data_AF-A0AB74B398-F1
#
_entry.id   AF-A0AB74B398-F1
#
_cell.length_a   1.000
_cell.length_b   1.000
_cell.length_c   1.000
_cell.angle_alpha   90.00
_cell.angle_beta   90.00
_cell.angle_gamma   90.00
#
_symmetry.space_group_name_H-M   'P 1'
#
loop_
_entity.id
_entity.type
_entity.pdbx_description
1 polymer ?
#
loop_
_entity_poly.entity_id
_entity_poly.type
_entity_poly.pdbx_seq_one_letter_code
_entity_poly.pdbx_strand_id
1 'polypeptide(L)'
;VATLRADADPVWPVRKALPPNKTQHKAALTSRQVGNLLNSFDSHGGHFQTQMAFRLMWLTLTRANESVQARWDEFDLANGLWKIPKERMKARREHLLPLPRQAV
;
A
#
# COMPACT_ATOMS: atom_id res chain seq x y z
N VAL A 1 5.99 4.58 -34.11
CA VAL A 1 5.65 4.56 -32.65
C VAL A 1 4.73 5.72 -32.31
N ALA A 2 3.79 5.61 -31.35
CA ALA A 2 2.79 6.66 -31.06
C ALA A 2 3.37 8.06 -30.75
N THR A 3 4.64 8.13 -30.35
CA THR A 3 5.39 9.37 -30.09
C THR A 3 6.25 9.83 -31.26
N LEU A 4 6.20 9.16 -32.41
CA LEU A 4 7.04 9.37 -33.62
C LEU A 4 8.56 9.32 -33.38
N ARG A 5 9.00 8.84 -32.21
CA ARG A 5 10.43 8.72 -31.85
C ARG A 5 11.14 7.51 -32.46
N ALA A 6 10.40 6.64 -33.14
CA ALA A 6 10.95 5.49 -33.86
C ALA A 6 10.02 5.07 -34.99
N ASP A 7 10.62 4.52 -36.04
CA ASP A 7 9.94 4.11 -37.27
C ASP A 7 9.00 2.92 -37.04
N ALA A 8 9.39 1.98 -36.17
CA ALA A 8 8.59 0.80 -35.84
C ALA A 8 8.53 0.54 -34.33
N ASP A 9 7.43 -0.05 -33.88
CA ASP A 9 7.27 -0.54 -32.50
C ASP A 9 7.80 -1.98 -32.41
N PRO A 10 8.93 -2.22 -31.70
CA PRO A 10 9.51 -3.56 -31.59
C PRO A 10 8.62 -4.56 -30.83
N VAL A 11 7.63 -4.09 -30.07
CA VAL A 11 6.69 -4.95 -29.32
C VAL A 11 5.49 -5.36 -30.19
N TRP A 12 5.24 -4.67 -31.31
CA TRP A 12 4.11 -4.95 -32.20
C TRP A 12 4.01 -6.41 -32.66
N PRO A 13 5.09 -7.07 -33.13
CA PRO A 13 5.03 -8.45 -33.61
C PRO A 13 4.65 -9.48 -32.53
N VAL A 14 4.92 -9.16 -31.26
CA VAL A 14 4.76 -10.09 -30.13
C VAL A 14 3.60 -9.73 -29.19
N ARG A 15 2.85 -8.67 -29.50
CA ARG A 15 1.81 -8.09 -28.63
C ARG A 15 0.69 -9.07 -28.23
N LYS A 16 0.46 -10.11 -29.03
CA LYS A 16 -0.48 -11.22 -28.76
C LYS A 16 0.19 -12.60 -28.74
N ALA A 17 1.52 -12.63 -28.70
CA ALA A 17 2.27 -13.89 -28.65
C ALA A 17 2.06 -14.63 -27.32
N LEU A 18 1.71 -13.89 -26.25
CA LEU A 18 1.39 -14.44 -24.95
C LEU A 18 -0.10 -14.27 -24.64
N PRO A 19 -0.73 -15.26 -23.99
CA PRO A 19 -2.11 -15.13 -23.53
C PRO A 19 -2.23 -13.97 -22.54
N PRO A 20 -3.33 -13.20 -22.59
CA PRO A 20 -3.55 -12.13 -21.63
C PRO A 20 -3.69 -12.70 -20.22
N ASN A 21 -3.19 -11.97 -19.24
CA ASN A 21 -3.36 -12.36 -17.85
C ASN A 21 -4.85 -12.34 -17.49
N LYS A 22 -5.37 -13.42 -16.89
CA LYS A 22 -6.77 -13.48 -16.47
C LYS A 22 -6.96 -12.55 -15.27
N THR A 23 -7.72 -11.49 -15.45
CA THR A 23 -8.02 -10.55 -14.36
C THR A 23 -8.89 -11.23 -13.31
N GLN A 24 -8.36 -11.36 -12.09
CA GLN A 24 -9.13 -11.77 -10.93
C GLN A 24 -9.50 -10.51 -10.13
N HIS A 25 -10.79 -10.19 -10.09
CA HIS A 25 -11.29 -9.10 -9.25
C HIS A 25 -11.22 -9.51 -7.77
N LYS A 26 -10.69 -8.61 -6.93
CA LYS A 26 -10.68 -8.80 -5.48
C LYS A 26 -11.98 -8.24 -4.91
N ALA A 27 -12.81 -9.10 -4.35
CA ALA A 27 -14.05 -8.69 -3.70
C ALA A 27 -13.74 -7.91 -2.41
N ALA A 28 -14.50 -6.85 -2.16
CA ALA A 28 -14.45 -6.15 -0.88
C ALA A 28 -14.95 -7.08 0.23
N LEU A 29 -14.32 -6.99 1.41
CA LEU A 29 -14.75 -7.77 2.58
C LEU A 29 -16.09 -7.25 3.09
N THR A 30 -16.98 -8.16 3.45
CA THR A 30 -18.21 -7.82 4.21
C THR A 30 -17.86 -7.41 5.64
N SER A 31 -18.74 -6.67 6.31
CA SER A 31 -18.51 -6.25 7.72
C SER A 31 -18.23 -7.42 8.66
N ARG A 32 -18.88 -8.57 8.43
CA ARG A 32 -18.63 -9.80 9.21
C ARG A 32 -17.23 -10.37 8.95
N GLN A 33 -16.79 -10.38 7.70
CA GLN A 33 -15.43 -10.82 7.35
C GLN A 33 -14.37 -9.87 7.90
N VAL A 34 -14.63 -8.56 7.91
CA VAL A 34 -13.75 -7.58 8.57
C VAL A 34 -13.62 -7.87 10.07
N GLY A 35 -14.74 -8.10 10.76
CA GLY A 35 -14.70 -8.47 12.19
C GLY A 35 -13.88 -9.74 12.43
N ASN A 36 -14.09 -10.78 11.61
CA ASN A 36 -13.30 -12.01 11.70
C ASN A 36 -11.80 -11.79 11.44
N LEU A 37 -11.46 -10.94 10.48
CA LEU A 37 -10.07 -10.60 10.16
C LEU A 37 -9.39 -9.94 11.35
N LEU A 38 -10.03 -8.93 11.96
CA LEU A 38 -9.48 -8.20 13.10
C LEU A 38 -9.29 -9.13 14.31
N ASN A 39 -10.26 -9.98 14.61
CA ASN A 39 -10.14 -10.99 15.67
C ASN A 39 -8.98 -11.96 15.42
N SER A 40 -8.81 -12.37 14.15
CA SER A 40 -7.71 -13.28 13.76
C SER A 40 -6.34 -12.63 13.93
N PHE A 41 -6.22 -11.32 13.71
CA PHE A 41 -4.97 -10.58 13.95
C PHE A 41 -4.61 -10.56 15.43
N ASP A 42 -5.58 -10.28 16.29
CA ASP A 42 -5.35 -10.21 17.74
C ASP A 42 -4.96 -11.58 18.32
N SER A 43 -5.49 -12.68 17.76
CA SER A 43 -5.15 -14.04 18.19
C SER A 43 -4.00 -14.68 17.40
N HIS A 44 -3.40 -13.99 16.42
CA HIS A 44 -2.43 -14.62 15.49
C HIS A 44 -1.15 -15.10 16.19
N GLY A 45 -0.73 -14.40 17.26
CA GLY A 45 0.48 -14.75 18.01
C GLY A 45 1.80 -14.54 17.26
N GLY A 46 1.77 -13.91 16.07
CA GLY A 46 2.97 -13.60 15.28
C GLY A 46 3.85 -12.50 15.89
N HIS A 47 4.95 -12.16 15.23
CA HIS A 47 5.87 -11.10 15.69
C HIS A 47 5.16 -9.77 15.92
N PHE A 48 5.47 -9.12 17.04
CA PHE A 48 4.87 -7.84 17.45
C PHE A 48 4.96 -6.77 16.35
N GLN A 49 6.14 -6.66 15.71
CA GLN A 49 6.39 -5.68 14.65
C GLN A 49 5.45 -5.89 13.47
N THR A 50 5.26 -7.14 13.04
CA THR A 50 4.35 -7.50 11.95
C THR A 50 2.91 -7.14 12.31
N GLN A 51 2.47 -7.48 13.53
CA GLN A 51 1.13 -7.15 14.00
C GLN A 51 0.90 -5.62 14.05
N MET A 52 1.87 -4.85 14.55
CA MET A 52 1.76 -3.39 14.61
C MET A 52 1.75 -2.76 13.21
N ALA A 53 2.56 -3.27 12.28
CA ALA A 53 2.54 -2.82 10.90
C ALA A 53 1.15 -3.03 10.26
N PHE A 54 0.54 -4.21 10.46
CA PHE A 54 -0.82 -4.47 10.00
C PHE A 54 -1.87 -3.55 10.65
N ARG A 55 -1.78 -3.30 11.95
CA ARG A 55 -2.70 -2.36 12.63
C ARG A 55 -2.53 -0.95 12.10
N LEU A 56 -1.30 -0.48 11.90
CA LEU A 56 -1.04 0.83 11.30
C LEU A 56 -1.62 0.92 9.89
N MET A 57 -1.40 -0.10 9.05
CA MET A 57 -2.01 -0.19 7.72
C MET A 57 -3.53 -0.15 7.78
N TRP A 58 -4.15 -0.85 8.73
CA TRP A 58 -5.60 -0.86 8.89
C TRP A 58 -6.14 0.53 9.27
N LEU A 59 -5.47 1.21 10.19
CA LEU A 59 -5.86 2.52 10.71
C LEU A 59 -5.65 3.67 9.71
N THR A 60 -4.66 3.54 8.82
CA THR A 60 -4.24 4.62 7.90
C THR A 60 -4.49 4.30 6.42
N LEU A 61 -4.85 3.05 6.11
CA LEU A 61 -4.99 2.51 4.75
C LEU A 61 -3.74 2.68 3.87
N THR A 62 -2.57 2.78 4.50
CA THR A 62 -1.27 2.80 3.81
C THR A 62 -0.93 1.46 3.19
N ARG A 63 -0.10 1.49 2.16
CA ARG A 63 0.42 0.28 1.51
C ARG A 63 1.48 -0.37 2.40
N ALA A 64 1.64 -1.69 2.25
CA ALA A 64 2.63 -2.45 3.02
C ALA A 64 4.04 -1.83 2.99
N ASN A 65 4.52 -1.39 1.82
CA ASN A 65 5.84 -0.77 1.71
C ASN A 65 5.93 0.61 2.39
N GLU A 66 4.83 1.35 2.46
CA GLU A 66 4.79 2.65 3.15
C GLU A 66 4.97 2.42 4.66
N SER A 67 4.20 1.49 5.25
CA SER A 67 4.20 1.19 6.69
C SER A 67 5.43 0.41 7.16
N VAL A 68 5.88 -0.60 6.41
CA VAL A 68 7.02 -1.44 6.81
C VAL A 68 8.34 -0.67 6.76
N GLN A 69 8.49 0.28 5.84
CA GLN A 69 9.71 1.09 5.71
C GLN A 69 9.58 2.45 6.39
N ALA A 70 8.50 2.68 7.14
CA ALA A 70 8.27 3.93 7.86
C ALA A 70 9.42 4.21 8.83
N ARG A 71 9.77 5.49 8.97
CA ARG A 71 10.84 5.91 9.88
C ARG A 71 10.27 6.77 11.00
N TRP A 72 10.87 6.70 12.18
CA TRP A 72 10.37 7.41 13.36
C TRP A 72 10.32 8.93 13.19
N ASP A 73 11.25 9.51 12.42
CA ASP A 73 11.29 10.94 12.09
C ASP A 73 10.17 11.41 11.15
N GLU A 74 9.42 10.47 10.55
CA GLU A 74 8.25 10.77 9.72
C GLU A 74 6.99 11.00 10.56
N PHE A 75 6.97 10.58 11.83
CA PHE A 75 5.81 10.66 12.71
C PHE A 75 5.87 11.88 13.64
N ASP A 76 4.90 12.77 13.49
CA ASP A 76 4.60 13.85 14.44
C ASP A 76 3.40 13.42 15.28
N LEU A 77 3.68 12.66 16.34
CA LEU A 77 2.65 12.10 17.22
C LEU A 77 1.90 13.17 18.01
N ALA A 78 2.54 14.30 18.32
CA ALA A 78 1.91 15.41 19.03
C ALA A 78 0.76 16.03 18.22
N ASN A 79 0.96 16.17 16.90
CA ASN A 79 -0.07 16.68 16.00
C ASN A 79 -0.89 15.56 15.33
N GLY A 80 -0.59 14.29 15.61
CA GLY A 80 -1.25 13.15 14.98
C GLY A 80 -1.04 13.13 13.47
N LEU A 81 0.18 13.34 12.99
CA LEU A 81 0.53 13.36 11.57
C LEU A 81 1.64 12.38 11.25
N TRP A 82 1.56 11.76 10.07
CA TRP A 82 2.63 10.98 9.48
C TRP A 82 2.97 11.54 8.09
N LYS A 83 4.22 11.95 7.90
CA LYS A 83 4.74 12.63 6.71
C LYS A 83 5.69 11.71 5.95
N ILE A 84 5.20 11.09 4.88
CA ILE A 84 6.04 10.24 4.02
C ILE A 84 6.77 11.12 2.99
N PRO A 85 8.11 11.12 2.98
CA PRO A 85 8.89 12.01 2.13
C PRO A 85 8.75 11.66 0.64
N LYS A 86 8.85 12.68 -0.22
CA LYS A 86 8.69 12.54 -1.69
C LYS A 86 9.68 11.55 -2.31
N GLU A 87 10.85 11.38 -1.69
CA GLU A 87 11.92 10.46 -2.11
C GLU A 87 11.48 9.00 -2.05
N ARG A 88 10.56 8.67 -1.13
CA ARG A 88 9.98 7.33 -1.00
C ARG A 88 8.71 7.14 -1.81
N MET A 89 8.14 8.22 -2.36
CA MET A 89 6.88 8.20 -3.10
C MET A 89 7.09 8.15 -4.60
N LYS A 90 6.42 7.21 -5.27
CA LYS A 90 6.46 7.06 -6.74
C LYS A 90 6.06 8.35 -7.49
N ALA A 91 5.11 9.11 -6.94
CA ALA A 91 4.62 10.35 -7.52
C ALA A 91 5.53 11.57 -7.23
N ARG A 92 6.66 11.39 -6.52
CA ARG A 92 7.59 12.45 -6.12
C ARG A 92 6.91 13.63 -5.42
N ARG A 93 5.86 13.34 -4.67
CA ARG A 93 5.13 14.29 -3.83
C ARG A 93 5.09 13.73 -2.42
N GLU A 94 5.29 14.61 -1.44
CA GLU A 94 5.11 14.28 -0.03
C GLU A 94 3.69 13.79 0.21
N HIS A 95 3.55 12.76 1.04
CA HIS A 95 2.25 12.23 1.43
C HIS A 95 2.04 12.49 2.92
N LEU A 96 1.03 13.30 3.22
CA LEU A 96 0.64 13.64 4.58
C LEU A 96 -0.59 12.82 4.97
N LEU A 97 -0.47 12.05 6.05
CA LEU A 97 -1.50 11.17 6.58
C LEU A 97 -1.90 11.62 8.00
N PRO A 98 -3.20 11.80 8.29
CA PRO A 98 -3.65 11.96 9.65
C PRO A 98 -3.60 10.62 10.40
N LEU A 99 -3.10 10.66 11.63
CA LEU A 99 -3.08 9.51 12.54
C LEU A 99 -4.32 9.55 13.43
N PRO A 100 -5.10 8.46 13.50
CA PRO A 100 -6.17 8.35 14.49
C PRO A 100 -5.56 8.22 15.90
N ARG A 101 -6.37 8.52 16.92
CA ARG A 101 -5.94 8.45 18.34
C ARG A 101 -5.35 7.10 18.75
N GLN A 102 -5.80 6.02 18.13
CA GLN A 102 -5.31 4.66 18.38
C GLN A 102 -3.88 4.41 17.85
N ALA A 103 -3.36 5.30 17.00
CA ALA A 103 -2.02 5.23 16.42
C ALA A 103 -1.05 6.28 16.98
N VAL A 104 -1.45 6.99 18.04
CA VAL A 104 -0.66 8.01 18.75
C VAL A 104 -0.29 7.53 20.14
#